data_AF-A0A956AIQ3-F1
#
_entry.id   AF-A0A956AIQ3-F1
#
_cell.length_a   1.000
_cell.length_b   1.000
_cell.length_c   1.000
_cell.angle_alpha   90.00
_cell.angle_beta   90.00
_cell.angle_gamma   90.00
#
_symmetry.space_group_name_H-M   'P 1'
#
loop_
_entity.id
_entity.type
_entity.pdbx_description
1 polymer ?
#
loop_
_entity_poly.entity_id
_entity_poly.type
_entity_poly.pdbx_seq_one_letter_code
_entity_poly.pdbx_strand_id
1 'polypeptide(L)'
;MLRATFMGLVWLAVQAHGCANWRPPPPVKPLYCDGSRFVDDTQFSDAQIVSLDDVPFGQAVNRHGDEESLVMDMRYPNPAIDPLAKRPVIVLFHPGAFDENNPYREDTQSELTRRFAERGYVAAAVRYRLGFGTYCAEDDQGVAAAAYRATQDGRAAVRFLAANASDYGIDPDAMFVGGQSSGAGVALQVAYLTQALADQLFPGLHASLGGLDDSGNDLSAAYTIRGVYSDSGAVVSLGMLDLPLTAVFLVGMNDTAQPPNEYHNGCTLFPIEYGGLAMAPHTWANGGCTQTFVDPKGGHLPFADRDEASWVARAFQATLCGTCASSDQTVTQ
;
A
#
# COMPACT_ATOMS: atom_id res chain seq x y z
N MET A 1 19.64 19.17 17.90
CA MET A 1 18.47 19.45 18.77
C MET A 1 17.18 19.62 17.96
N LEU A 2 17.12 20.37 16.86
CA LEU A 2 15.88 20.52 16.03
C LEU A 2 15.29 19.20 15.46
N ARG A 3 16.09 18.24 14.98
CA ARG A 3 15.60 16.96 14.44
C ARG A 3 14.92 16.05 15.48
N ALA A 4 15.40 16.09 16.72
CA ALA A 4 14.83 15.29 17.81
C ALA A 4 13.48 15.85 18.27
N THR A 5 13.30 17.17 18.24
CA THR A 5 12.03 17.84 18.55
C THR A 5 10.97 17.56 17.46
N PHE A 6 11.38 17.47 16.19
CA PHE A 6 10.48 17.14 15.08
C PHE A 6 10.01 15.67 15.14
N MET A 7 10.91 14.71 15.41
CA MET A 7 10.51 13.31 15.62
C MET A 7 9.63 13.13 16.87
N GLY A 8 9.85 13.91 17.94
CA GLY A 8 8.99 13.89 19.13
C GLY A 8 7.58 14.43 18.90
N LEU A 9 7.44 15.47 18.07
CA LEU A 9 6.13 16.01 17.65
C LEU A 9 5.40 15.08 16.68
N VAL A 10 6.11 14.42 15.76
CA VAL A 10 5.54 13.38 14.88
C VAL A 10 5.07 12.17 15.71
N TRP A 11 5.79 11.79 16.77
CA TRP A 11 5.38 10.68 17.65
C TRP A 11 4.12 11.00 18.47
N LEU A 12 4.01 12.23 18.99
CA LEU A 12 2.82 12.72 19.68
C LEU A 12 1.62 12.89 18.74
N ALA A 13 1.85 13.27 17.48
CA ALA A 13 0.82 13.24 16.46
C ALA A 13 0.36 11.78 16.25
N VAL A 14 1.24 10.88 15.87
CA VAL A 14 0.92 9.47 15.55
C VAL A 14 0.15 8.72 16.65
N GLN A 15 0.47 8.91 17.94
CA GLN A 15 -0.30 8.32 19.05
C GLN A 15 -1.74 8.85 19.13
N ALA A 16 -1.99 10.08 18.69
CA ALA A 16 -3.32 10.66 18.56
C ALA A 16 -4.06 10.22 17.27
N HIS A 17 -3.38 9.52 16.34
CA HIS A 17 -3.89 9.13 15.01
C HIS A 17 -4.30 7.65 14.90
N GLY A 18 -4.41 6.91 16.01
CA GLY A 18 -5.05 5.59 16.04
C GLY A 18 -4.28 4.43 15.38
N CYS A 19 -3.08 4.64 14.84
CA CYS A 19 -2.19 3.54 14.43
C CYS A 19 -1.38 3.04 15.64
N ALA A 20 -2.01 2.27 16.54
CA ALA A 20 -1.40 1.87 17.83
C ALA A 20 -0.05 1.13 17.70
N ASN A 21 0.19 0.47 16.55
CA ASN A 21 1.36 -0.37 16.31
C ASN A 21 2.42 0.24 15.36
N TRP A 22 2.11 1.37 14.69
CA TRP A 22 3.06 2.03 13.80
C TRP A 22 4.10 2.82 14.59
N ARG A 23 5.35 2.79 14.15
CA ARG A 23 6.45 3.58 14.73
C ARG A 23 7.08 4.47 13.66
N PRO A 24 7.58 5.66 14.03
CA PRO A 24 8.34 6.47 13.10
C PRO A 24 9.61 5.74 12.68
N PRO A 25 10.04 5.91 11.42
CA PRO A 25 11.17 5.18 10.88
C PRO A 25 12.44 5.41 11.72
N PRO A 26 13.14 4.35 12.15
CA PRO A 26 14.47 4.50 12.74
C PRO A 26 15.45 5.05 11.68
N PRO A 27 16.61 5.61 12.13
CA PRO A 27 17.67 6.05 11.25
C PRO A 27 18.07 4.99 10.21
N VAL A 28 18.44 5.47 9.02
CA VAL A 28 18.90 4.71 7.84
C VAL A 28 19.80 3.53 8.21
N LYS A 29 19.50 2.35 7.63
CA LYS A 29 20.37 1.16 7.71
C LYS A 29 21.24 1.10 6.43
N PRO A 30 22.58 1.12 6.54
CA PRO A 30 23.48 1.03 5.37
C PRO A 30 23.30 -0.23 4.52
N LEU A 31 22.68 -1.27 5.09
CA LEU A 31 22.44 -2.58 4.48
C LEU A 31 21.63 -2.54 3.17
N TYR A 32 20.90 -1.46 2.91
CA TYR A 32 20.04 -1.32 1.74
C TYR A 32 20.64 -0.43 0.65
N CYS A 33 21.89 0.02 0.85
CA CYS A 33 22.50 1.11 0.10
C CYS A 33 23.79 0.73 -0.64
N ASP A 34 24.15 -0.55 -0.62
CA ASP A 34 25.39 -1.07 -1.19
C ASP A 34 25.14 -1.83 -2.51
N GLY A 35 24.80 -1.09 -3.56
CA GLY A 35 24.81 -1.59 -4.94
C GLY A 35 23.43 -1.80 -5.56
N SER A 36 23.29 -2.83 -6.39
CA SER A 36 22.10 -3.09 -7.23
C SER A 36 21.00 -3.89 -6.54
N ARG A 37 21.28 -4.43 -5.34
CA ARG A 37 20.32 -5.18 -4.53
C ARG A 37 19.13 -4.31 -4.11
N PHE A 38 17.92 -4.86 -4.17
CA PHE A 38 16.64 -4.17 -3.97
C PHE A 38 16.28 -3.14 -5.05
N VAL A 39 16.94 -3.18 -6.21
CA VAL A 39 16.67 -2.29 -7.36
C VAL A 39 16.62 -3.07 -8.67
N ASP A 40 17.63 -3.89 -8.94
CA ASP A 40 17.80 -4.66 -10.18
C ASP A 40 17.09 -6.01 -10.06
N ASP A 41 16.35 -6.47 -11.09
CA ASP A 41 15.70 -7.78 -11.12
C ASP A 41 16.66 -8.94 -11.35
N THR A 42 17.92 -8.69 -11.68
CA THR A 42 18.88 -9.77 -11.95
C THR A 42 19.51 -10.38 -10.69
N GLN A 43 19.04 -10.02 -9.48
CA GLN A 43 19.64 -10.52 -8.24
C GLN A 43 19.34 -11.99 -7.99
N PHE A 44 18.11 -12.42 -8.27
CA PHE A 44 17.66 -13.79 -8.09
C PHE A 44 16.86 -14.23 -9.32
N SER A 45 17.13 -15.45 -9.80
CA SER A 45 16.26 -16.06 -10.82
C SER A 45 15.02 -16.65 -10.19
N ASP A 46 13.99 -16.89 -10.99
CA ASP A 46 12.73 -17.53 -10.58
C ASP A 46 12.95 -18.85 -9.78
N ALA A 47 13.92 -19.68 -10.20
CA ALA A 47 14.26 -20.92 -9.51
C ALA A 47 14.87 -20.72 -8.10
N GLN A 48 15.28 -19.50 -7.76
CA GLN A 48 15.82 -19.11 -6.46
C GLN A 48 14.77 -18.42 -5.57
N ILE A 49 13.54 -18.25 -6.06
CA ILE A 49 12.43 -17.68 -5.31
C ILE A 49 11.63 -18.80 -4.65
N VAL A 50 11.27 -18.58 -3.38
CA VAL A 50 10.28 -19.38 -2.67
C VAL A 50 8.91 -18.75 -2.94
N SER A 51 7.96 -19.57 -3.40
CA SER A 51 6.57 -19.18 -3.61
C SER A 51 5.68 -19.92 -2.62
N LEU A 52 4.93 -19.15 -1.83
CA LEU A 52 3.91 -19.65 -0.93
C LEU A 52 2.57 -19.06 -1.37
N ASP A 53 1.58 -19.91 -1.61
CA ASP A 53 0.24 -19.47 -2.00
C ASP A 53 -0.73 -19.74 -0.85
N ASP A 54 -1.80 -18.95 -0.77
CA ASP A 54 -2.85 -19.09 0.24
C ASP A 54 -2.34 -19.03 1.70
N VAL A 55 -1.31 -18.21 2.00
CA VAL A 55 -0.80 -18.05 3.37
C VAL A 55 -1.87 -17.36 4.23
N PRO A 56 -2.47 -18.04 5.22
CA PRO A 56 -3.52 -17.45 6.03
C PRO A 56 -2.94 -16.42 7.00
N PHE A 57 -3.58 -15.26 7.06
CA PHE A 57 -3.17 -14.18 7.97
C PHE A 57 -4.29 -13.73 8.91
N GLY A 58 -5.52 -14.20 8.70
CA GLY A 58 -6.65 -13.79 9.50
C GLY A 58 -7.98 -14.37 9.03
N GLN A 59 -9.04 -13.95 9.69
CA GLN A 59 -10.42 -14.26 9.32
C GLN A 59 -11.30 -13.04 9.58
N ALA A 60 -12.32 -12.85 8.76
CA ALA A 60 -13.28 -11.78 8.94
C ALA A 60 -14.63 -12.12 8.31
N VAL A 61 -15.71 -11.50 8.80
CA VAL A 61 -17.04 -11.65 8.20
C VAL A 61 -17.09 -10.85 6.90
N ASN A 62 -17.50 -11.49 5.81
CA ASN A 62 -17.65 -10.85 4.50
C ASN A 62 -18.97 -10.10 4.39
N ARG A 63 -19.21 -9.49 3.24
CA ARG A 63 -20.44 -8.71 3.00
C ARG A 63 -21.73 -9.52 3.17
N HIS A 64 -21.69 -10.82 2.87
CA HIS A 64 -22.85 -11.71 2.92
C HIS A 64 -23.12 -12.25 4.34
N GLY A 65 -22.27 -11.92 5.32
CA GLY A 65 -22.37 -12.40 6.69
C GLY A 65 -21.64 -13.73 6.93
N ASP A 66 -20.89 -14.23 5.94
CA ASP A 66 -20.14 -15.48 6.05
C ASP A 66 -18.72 -15.22 6.57
N GLU A 67 -18.18 -16.16 7.33
CA GLU A 67 -16.78 -16.12 7.75
C GLU A 67 -15.86 -16.42 6.55
N GLU A 68 -14.96 -15.50 6.25
CA GLU A 68 -14.01 -15.59 5.15
C GLU A 68 -12.58 -15.68 5.71
N SER A 69 -11.81 -16.66 5.21
CA SER A 69 -10.39 -16.78 5.50
C SER A 69 -9.63 -15.74 4.68
N LEU A 70 -8.83 -14.91 5.35
CA LEU A 70 -8.00 -13.91 4.71
C LEU A 70 -6.60 -14.48 4.44
N VAL A 71 -6.19 -14.41 3.18
CA VAL A 71 -4.99 -15.09 2.66
C VAL A 71 -4.17 -14.17 1.78
N MET A 72 -2.86 -14.41 1.73
CA MET A 72 -1.93 -13.72 0.85
C MET A 72 -1.01 -14.70 0.15
N ASP A 73 -0.55 -14.33 -1.03
CA ASP A 73 0.49 -15.07 -1.73
C ASP A 73 1.83 -14.36 -1.50
N MET A 74 2.85 -15.12 -1.13
CA MET A 74 4.18 -14.59 -0.78
C MET A 74 5.24 -15.10 -1.75
N ARG A 75 6.17 -14.22 -2.13
CA ARG A 75 7.38 -14.57 -2.87
C ARG A 75 8.60 -13.89 -2.24
N TYR A 76 9.68 -14.64 -2.05
CA TYR A 76 10.93 -14.11 -1.49
C TYR A 76 12.15 -14.97 -1.85
N PRO A 77 13.38 -14.43 -1.84
CA PRO A 77 14.59 -15.21 -2.11
C PRO A 77 14.75 -16.38 -1.13
N ASN A 78 15.13 -17.55 -1.65
CA ASN A 78 15.37 -18.74 -0.83
C ASN A 78 16.44 -18.47 0.24
N PRO A 79 16.12 -18.61 1.54
CA PRO A 79 17.06 -18.35 2.63
C PRO A 79 18.33 -19.21 2.61
N ALA A 80 18.31 -20.37 1.96
CA ALA A 80 19.49 -21.21 1.76
C ALA A 80 20.48 -20.64 0.74
N ILE A 81 19.99 -19.78 -0.17
CA ILE A 81 20.78 -19.10 -1.21
C ILE A 81 21.18 -17.70 -0.75
N ASP A 82 20.24 -17.00 -0.11
CA ASP A 82 20.42 -15.65 0.41
C ASP A 82 20.18 -15.63 1.94
N PRO A 83 21.23 -15.69 2.77
CA PRO A 83 21.08 -15.80 4.22
C PRO A 83 20.81 -14.45 4.91
N LEU A 84 20.40 -13.41 4.17
CA LEU A 84 20.06 -12.12 4.76
C LEU A 84 18.94 -12.30 5.79
N ALA A 85 19.11 -11.79 7.01
CA ALA A 85 18.13 -12.01 8.08
C ALA A 85 16.95 -11.00 8.05
N LYS A 86 17.12 -9.87 7.36
CA LYS A 86 16.19 -8.73 7.41
C LYS A 86 16.07 -8.04 6.05
N ARG A 87 14.99 -8.35 5.33
CA ARG A 87 14.66 -7.78 4.01
C ARG A 87 13.58 -6.70 4.13
N PRO A 88 13.61 -5.67 3.28
CA PRO A 88 12.42 -4.87 3.07
C PRO A 88 11.28 -5.75 2.55
N VAL A 89 10.06 -5.41 2.93
CA VAL A 89 8.84 -6.10 2.50
C VAL A 89 7.94 -5.13 1.74
N ILE A 90 7.32 -5.62 0.66
CA ILE A 90 6.27 -4.89 -0.06
C ILE A 90 4.96 -5.67 -0.02
N VAL A 91 3.90 -5.01 0.43
CA VAL A 91 2.54 -5.54 0.50
C VAL A 91 1.71 -4.94 -0.62
N LEU A 92 1.19 -5.80 -1.49
CA LEU A 92 0.56 -5.47 -2.75
C LEU A 92 -0.95 -5.73 -2.66
N PHE A 93 -1.74 -4.82 -3.24
CA PHE A 93 -3.20 -4.89 -3.27
C PHE A 93 -3.73 -4.81 -4.69
N HIS A 94 -4.57 -5.78 -5.07
CA HIS A 94 -5.00 -5.98 -6.45
C HIS A 94 -6.03 -4.94 -6.91
N PRO A 95 -6.16 -4.67 -8.23
CA PRO A 95 -7.24 -3.86 -8.77
C PRO A 95 -8.56 -4.65 -8.77
N GLY A 96 -9.65 -4.04 -9.23
CA GLY A 96 -10.94 -4.73 -9.38
C GLY A 96 -12.16 -3.96 -8.87
N ALA A 97 -11.98 -2.69 -8.49
CA ALA A 97 -13.07 -1.80 -8.06
C ALA A 97 -13.89 -2.33 -6.87
N PHE A 98 -13.30 -3.22 -6.06
CA PHE A 98 -13.95 -3.93 -4.95
C PHE A 98 -15.13 -4.84 -5.37
N ASP A 99 -15.38 -5.01 -6.66
CA ASP A 99 -16.45 -5.88 -7.17
C ASP A 99 -16.01 -7.34 -6.99
N GLU A 100 -16.91 -8.21 -6.50
CA GLU A 100 -16.75 -9.66 -6.30
C GLU A 100 -16.95 -10.48 -7.58
N ASN A 101 -17.35 -9.84 -8.68
CA ASN A 101 -17.49 -10.46 -10.02
C ASN A 101 -16.38 -10.07 -11.02
N ASN A 102 -15.50 -9.15 -10.64
CA ASN A 102 -14.40 -8.70 -11.50
C ASN A 102 -13.31 -9.78 -11.68
N PRO A 103 -12.94 -10.18 -12.91
CA PRO A 103 -11.95 -11.23 -13.14
C PRO A 103 -10.48 -10.78 -12.96
N TYR A 104 -10.19 -9.48 -12.82
CA TYR A 104 -8.82 -8.93 -12.79
C TYR A 104 -8.10 -9.06 -11.43
N ARG A 105 -8.27 -10.18 -10.71
CA ARG A 105 -7.91 -10.29 -9.28
C ARG A 105 -6.47 -10.68 -8.97
N GLU A 106 -5.89 -11.61 -9.72
CA GLU A 106 -4.75 -12.38 -9.20
C GLU A 106 -3.49 -12.29 -10.09
N ASP A 107 -3.65 -12.29 -11.42
CA ASP A 107 -2.51 -12.44 -12.34
C ASP A 107 -1.50 -11.28 -12.24
N THR A 108 -1.96 -10.03 -12.18
CA THR A 108 -1.07 -8.86 -12.17
C THR A 108 -0.25 -8.77 -10.87
N GLN A 109 -0.81 -9.23 -9.76
CA GLN A 109 -0.11 -9.23 -8.47
C GLN A 109 0.96 -10.32 -8.39
N SER A 110 0.71 -11.47 -9.02
CA SER A 110 1.67 -12.57 -9.07
C SER A 110 2.96 -12.16 -9.80
N GLU A 111 2.83 -11.39 -10.88
CA GLU A 111 3.99 -10.87 -11.60
C GLU A 111 4.75 -9.79 -10.80
N LEU A 112 4.04 -8.84 -10.19
CA LEU A 112 4.66 -7.81 -9.35
C LEU A 112 5.40 -8.41 -8.15
N THR A 113 4.75 -9.34 -7.43
CA THR A 113 5.38 -10.03 -6.29
C THR A 113 6.63 -10.78 -6.72
N ARG A 114 6.61 -11.49 -7.86
CA ARG A 114 7.80 -12.12 -8.45
C ARG A 114 8.91 -11.11 -8.71
N ARG A 115 8.62 -10.01 -9.42
CA ARG A 115 9.61 -8.97 -9.76
C ARG A 115 10.25 -8.31 -8.54
N PHE A 116 9.51 -8.12 -7.46
CA PHE A 116 10.09 -7.61 -6.20
C PHE A 116 10.92 -8.68 -5.49
N ALA A 117 10.50 -9.95 -5.51
CA ALA A 117 11.29 -11.04 -4.96
C ALA A 117 12.63 -11.23 -5.70
N GLU A 118 12.63 -11.12 -7.03
CA GLU A 118 13.83 -11.15 -7.88
C GLU A 118 14.82 -10.00 -7.56
N ARG A 119 14.32 -8.87 -7.05
CA ARG A 119 15.13 -7.76 -6.53
C ARG A 119 15.65 -8.00 -5.11
N GLY A 120 15.12 -9.00 -4.41
CA GLY A 120 15.52 -9.39 -3.07
C GLY A 120 14.53 -9.06 -1.95
N TYR A 121 13.36 -8.50 -2.27
CA TYR A 121 12.32 -8.20 -1.28
C TYR A 121 11.65 -9.48 -0.77
N VAL A 122 10.99 -9.37 0.38
CA VAL A 122 9.80 -10.20 0.63
C VAL A 122 8.62 -9.47 -0.02
N ALA A 123 7.88 -10.14 -0.89
CA ALA A 123 6.70 -9.56 -1.53
C ALA A 123 5.45 -10.37 -1.16
N ALA A 124 4.37 -9.69 -0.81
CA ALA A 124 3.11 -10.30 -0.43
C ALA A 124 1.96 -9.68 -1.23
N ALA A 125 1.15 -10.48 -1.91
CA ALA A 125 -0.08 -10.08 -2.59
C ALA A 125 -1.27 -10.45 -1.72
N VAL A 126 -2.01 -9.44 -1.24
CA VAL A 126 -3.12 -9.64 -0.31
C VAL A 126 -4.42 -9.79 -1.08
N ARG A 127 -5.14 -10.89 -0.81
CA ARG A 127 -6.57 -11.01 -1.15
C ARG A 127 -7.38 -10.42 -0.02
N TYR A 128 -8.12 -9.36 -0.33
CA TYR A 128 -8.94 -8.62 0.61
C TYR A 128 -10.43 -8.84 0.31
N ARG A 129 -11.30 -8.70 1.31
CA ARG A 129 -12.75 -8.90 1.17
C ARG A 129 -13.32 -7.99 0.09
N LEU A 130 -14.14 -8.55 -0.78
CA LEU A 130 -14.80 -7.87 -1.89
C LEU A 130 -16.32 -7.78 -1.68
N GLY A 131 -16.96 -7.07 -2.59
CA GLY A 131 -18.40 -7.00 -2.71
C GLY A 131 -18.99 -5.74 -2.08
N PHE A 132 -19.96 -5.17 -2.80
CA PHE A 132 -20.87 -4.12 -2.37
C PHE A 132 -22.25 -4.38 -2.99
N GLY A 133 -23.31 -3.86 -2.39
CA GLY A 133 -24.69 -4.07 -2.86
C GLY A 133 -25.08 -3.06 -3.92
N THR A 134 -25.01 -1.79 -3.57
CA THR A 134 -25.23 -0.66 -4.48
C THR A 134 -23.98 0.18 -4.50
N TYR A 135 -23.47 0.52 -5.69
CA TYR A 135 -22.24 1.32 -5.83
C TYR A 135 -22.34 2.64 -5.07
N CYS A 136 -23.49 3.33 -5.20
CA CYS A 136 -23.79 4.59 -4.52
C CYS A 136 -24.79 4.44 -3.38
N ALA A 137 -24.35 3.87 -2.27
CA ALA A 137 -25.12 3.81 -1.02
C ALA A 137 -24.31 4.33 0.17
N GLU A 138 -24.97 5.04 1.09
CA GLU A 138 -24.44 5.51 2.39
C GLU A 138 -24.66 4.46 3.51
N ASP A 139 -24.68 3.18 3.17
CA ASP A 139 -24.86 2.09 4.12
C ASP A 139 -23.58 1.24 4.24
N ASP A 140 -23.61 0.27 5.15
CA ASP A 140 -22.51 -0.69 5.36
C ASP A 140 -22.36 -1.73 4.23
N GLN A 141 -23.16 -1.58 3.16
CA GLN A 141 -23.15 -2.40 1.96
C GLN A 141 -22.63 -1.66 0.74
N GLY A 142 -22.39 -0.35 0.80
CA GLY A 142 -21.89 0.47 -0.31
C GLY A 142 -20.42 0.25 -0.65
N VAL A 143 -19.93 0.92 -1.70
CA VAL A 143 -18.51 0.84 -2.11
C VAL A 143 -17.55 1.38 -1.05
N ALA A 144 -17.98 2.38 -0.26
CA ALA A 144 -17.21 2.89 0.88
C ALA A 144 -16.98 1.78 1.93
N ALA A 145 -18.01 0.98 2.21
CA ALA A 145 -17.91 -0.14 3.13
C ALA A 145 -17.01 -1.26 2.59
N ALA A 146 -17.03 -1.50 1.28
CA ALA A 146 -16.11 -2.44 0.64
C ALA A 146 -14.64 -1.98 0.74
N ALA A 147 -14.38 -0.70 0.47
CA ALA A 147 -13.05 -0.10 0.66
C ALA A 147 -12.60 -0.13 2.13
N TYR A 148 -13.52 0.07 3.08
CA TYR A 148 -13.25 -0.02 4.51
C TYR A 148 -12.85 -1.44 4.94
N ARG A 149 -13.61 -2.47 4.52
CA ARG A 149 -13.27 -3.88 4.76
C ARG A 149 -11.91 -4.23 4.16
N ALA A 150 -11.66 -3.81 2.92
CA ALA A 150 -10.39 -4.04 2.25
C ALA A 150 -9.21 -3.39 3.00
N THR A 151 -9.42 -2.20 3.56
CA THR A 151 -8.42 -1.50 4.38
C THR A 151 -8.15 -2.24 5.69
N GLN A 152 -9.19 -2.75 6.37
CA GLN A 152 -9.03 -3.58 7.57
C GLN A 152 -8.17 -4.82 7.26
N ASP A 153 -8.45 -5.50 6.14
CA ASP A 153 -7.75 -6.72 5.75
C ASP A 153 -6.29 -6.44 5.39
N GLY A 154 -6.02 -5.34 4.68
CA GLY A 154 -4.66 -4.91 4.39
C GLY A 154 -3.86 -4.55 5.64
N ARG A 155 -4.48 -3.91 6.62
CA ARG A 155 -3.86 -3.64 7.92
C ARG A 155 -3.60 -4.93 8.70
N ALA A 156 -4.53 -5.89 8.68
CA ALA A 156 -4.35 -7.21 9.29
C ALA A 156 -3.18 -7.99 8.65
N ALA A 157 -3.02 -7.92 7.32
CA ALA A 157 -1.89 -8.51 6.62
C ALA A 157 -0.55 -7.89 7.05
N VAL A 158 -0.48 -6.57 7.20
CA VAL A 158 0.72 -5.87 7.70
C VAL A 158 1.05 -6.29 9.13
N ARG A 159 0.05 -6.38 10.02
CA ARG A 159 0.24 -6.86 11.41
C ARG A 159 0.73 -8.31 11.45
N PHE A 160 0.22 -9.17 10.57
CA PHE A 160 0.68 -10.55 10.42
C PHE A 160 2.15 -10.63 9.99
N LEU A 161 2.54 -9.90 8.94
CA LEU A 161 3.91 -9.89 8.44
C LEU A 161 4.89 -9.34 9.50
N ALA A 162 4.47 -8.33 10.27
CA ALA A 162 5.27 -7.80 11.37
C ALA A 162 5.43 -8.82 12.51
N ALA A 163 4.37 -9.56 12.86
CA ALA A 163 4.39 -10.57 13.92
C ALA A 163 5.23 -11.80 13.55
N ASN A 164 5.26 -12.15 12.27
CA ASN A 164 6.01 -13.30 11.74
C ASN A 164 7.32 -12.88 11.04
N ALA A 165 7.83 -11.68 11.36
CA ALA A 165 8.96 -11.11 10.63
C ALA A 165 10.23 -11.98 10.68
N SER A 166 10.47 -12.68 11.79
CA SER A 166 11.61 -13.61 11.92
C SER A 166 11.51 -14.79 10.96
N ASP A 167 10.30 -15.28 10.74
CA ASP A 167 10.04 -16.55 10.04
C ASP A 167 10.20 -16.36 8.52
N TYR A 168 9.86 -15.16 8.05
CA TYR A 168 9.99 -14.76 6.65
C TYR A 168 11.23 -13.91 6.37
N GLY A 169 12.08 -13.64 7.37
CA GLY A 169 13.28 -12.82 7.22
C GLY A 169 13.00 -11.37 6.82
N ILE A 170 11.93 -10.79 7.38
CA ILE A 170 11.44 -9.43 7.14
C ILE A 170 12.10 -8.46 8.14
N ASP A 171 12.39 -7.25 7.68
CA ASP A 171 12.65 -6.10 8.54
C ASP A 171 11.33 -5.35 8.81
N PRO A 172 10.74 -5.45 10.02
CA PRO A 172 9.48 -4.77 10.32
C PRO A 172 9.62 -3.24 10.31
N ASP A 173 10.85 -2.73 10.31
CA ASP A 173 11.13 -1.30 10.16
C ASP A 173 11.19 -0.84 8.69
N ALA A 174 11.08 -1.74 7.71
CA ALA A 174 11.26 -1.46 6.28
C ALA A 174 10.10 -2.03 5.44
N MET A 175 8.87 -1.72 5.84
CA MET A 175 7.67 -2.14 5.12
C MET A 175 7.23 -1.07 4.12
N PHE A 176 6.76 -1.53 2.98
CA PHE A 176 6.16 -0.72 1.92
C PHE A 176 4.81 -1.32 1.55
N VAL A 177 3.91 -0.47 1.07
CA VAL A 177 2.60 -0.89 0.58
C VAL A 177 2.37 -0.35 -0.81
N GLY A 178 1.52 -0.98 -1.60
CA GLY A 178 1.08 -0.39 -2.85
C GLY A 178 0.11 -1.25 -3.62
N GLY A 179 -0.34 -0.73 -4.75
CA GLY A 179 -1.29 -1.45 -5.57
C GLY A 179 -1.63 -0.71 -6.84
N GLN A 180 -2.62 -1.26 -7.52
CA GLN A 180 -3.14 -0.78 -8.79
C GLN A 180 -4.63 -0.48 -8.63
N SER A 181 -5.09 0.66 -9.16
CA SER A 181 -6.51 1.07 -9.14
C SER A 181 -7.11 1.05 -7.74
N SER A 182 -8.19 0.29 -7.49
CA SER A 182 -8.78 0.12 -6.15
C SER A 182 -7.76 -0.36 -5.11
N GLY A 183 -6.83 -1.23 -5.50
CA GLY A 183 -5.75 -1.68 -4.63
C GLY A 183 -4.74 -0.58 -4.29
N ALA A 184 -4.49 0.37 -5.21
CA ALA A 184 -3.71 1.56 -4.88
C ALA A 184 -4.42 2.40 -3.82
N GLY A 185 -5.75 2.54 -3.92
CA GLY A 185 -6.58 3.16 -2.89
C GLY A 185 -6.53 2.43 -1.54
N VAL A 186 -6.51 1.09 -1.53
CA VAL A 186 -6.29 0.29 -0.32
C VAL A 186 -4.92 0.57 0.28
N ALA A 187 -3.86 0.57 -0.54
CA ALA A 187 -2.50 0.84 -0.06
C ALA A 187 -2.37 2.22 0.59
N LEU A 188 -2.95 3.24 -0.04
CA LEU A 188 -3.00 4.60 0.49
C LEU A 188 -3.76 4.63 1.83
N GLN A 189 -4.91 3.97 1.93
CA GLN A 189 -5.66 3.89 3.18
C GLN A 189 -4.94 3.10 4.27
N VAL A 190 -4.30 1.98 3.94
CA VAL A 190 -3.47 1.21 4.89
C VAL A 190 -2.34 2.07 5.45
N ALA A 191 -1.71 2.91 4.61
CA ALA A 191 -0.61 3.78 5.02
C ALA A 191 -1.05 5.01 5.83
N TYR A 192 -2.19 5.62 5.48
CA TYR A 192 -2.55 6.96 5.92
C TYR A 192 -3.88 7.09 6.68
N LEU A 193 -4.87 6.23 6.40
CA LEU A 193 -6.21 6.43 6.94
C LEU A 193 -6.21 6.15 8.45
N THR A 194 -6.57 7.15 9.25
CA THR A 194 -6.72 7.02 10.70
C THR A 194 -8.15 6.69 11.05
N GLN A 195 -8.39 6.08 12.23
CA GLN A 195 -9.76 5.83 12.68
C GLN A 195 -10.57 7.13 12.80
N ALA A 196 -9.97 8.18 13.36
CA ALA A 196 -10.64 9.47 13.54
C ALA A 196 -11.03 10.11 12.19
N LEU A 197 -10.17 10.01 11.17
CA LEU A 197 -10.48 10.51 9.84
C LEU A 197 -11.50 9.61 9.13
N ALA A 198 -11.43 8.30 9.31
CA ALA A 198 -12.43 7.38 8.78
C ALA A 198 -13.83 7.65 9.37
N ASP A 199 -13.92 7.89 10.68
CA ASP A 199 -15.18 8.24 11.35
C ASP A 199 -15.77 9.56 10.83
N GLN A 200 -14.93 10.49 10.37
CA GLN A 200 -15.35 11.75 9.76
C GLN A 200 -15.81 11.58 8.31
N LEU A 201 -15.06 10.82 7.50
CA LEU A 201 -15.31 10.65 6.07
C LEU A 201 -16.44 9.67 5.79
N PHE A 202 -16.58 8.64 6.63
CA PHE A 202 -17.52 7.54 6.45
C PHE A 202 -18.31 7.26 7.75
N PRO A 203 -19.16 8.20 8.16
CA PRO A 203 -19.88 8.09 9.43
C PRO A 203 -20.73 6.82 9.46
N GLY A 204 -20.66 6.10 10.59
CA GLY A 204 -21.44 4.87 10.82
C GLY A 204 -20.70 3.57 10.48
N LEU A 205 -19.69 3.58 9.60
CA LEU A 205 -18.96 2.36 9.25
C LEU A 205 -18.23 1.72 10.44
N HIS A 206 -17.65 2.53 11.32
CA HIS A 206 -17.03 2.01 12.54
C HIS A 206 -18.04 1.29 13.44
N ALA A 207 -19.27 1.80 13.56
CA ALA A 207 -20.30 1.18 14.38
C ALA A 207 -20.80 -0.16 13.79
N SER A 208 -20.81 -0.30 12.46
CA SER A 208 -21.29 -1.52 11.78
C SER A 208 -20.19 -2.55 11.51
N LEU A 209 -18.96 -2.12 11.22
CA LEU A 209 -17.85 -2.96 10.77
C LEU A 209 -16.70 -3.08 11.79
N GLY A 210 -16.78 -2.37 12.92
CA GLY A 210 -15.67 -2.24 13.86
C GLY A 210 -14.60 -1.26 13.37
N GLY A 211 -13.56 -1.05 14.17
CA GLY A 211 -12.44 -0.18 13.82
C GLY A 211 -11.55 -0.76 12.71
N LEU A 212 -10.68 0.08 12.16
CA LEU A 212 -9.72 -0.25 11.09
C LEU A 212 -8.75 -1.38 11.47
N ASP A 213 -8.51 -1.57 12.78
CA ASP A 213 -7.62 -2.60 13.31
C ASP A 213 -8.35 -3.72 14.07
N ASP A 214 -9.69 -3.71 14.14
CA ASP A 214 -10.48 -4.66 14.94
C ASP A 214 -10.85 -5.95 14.18
N SER A 215 -10.53 -6.04 12.88
CA SER A 215 -10.89 -7.16 12.02
C SER A 215 -9.65 -7.85 11.43
N GLY A 216 -9.81 -9.12 11.03
CA GLY A 216 -8.78 -9.95 10.42
C GLY A 216 -7.91 -10.69 11.45
N ASN A 217 -7.25 -9.98 12.35
CA ASN A 217 -6.47 -10.56 13.45
C ASN A 217 -6.18 -9.55 14.57
N ASP A 218 -5.88 -10.07 15.77
CA ASP A 218 -5.56 -9.29 16.99
C ASP A 218 -4.04 -9.10 17.20
N LEU A 219 -3.23 -9.27 16.16
CA LEU A 219 -1.77 -9.20 16.26
C LEU A 219 -1.32 -7.75 16.50
N SER A 220 -0.40 -7.53 17.43
CA SER A 220 0.03 -6.19 17.86
C SER A 220 1.53 -5.95 17.71
N ALA A 221 2.21 -6.70 16.84
CA ALA A 221 3.62 -6.50 16.58
C ALA A 221 3.85 -5.10 15.97
N ALA A 222 4.90 -4.41 16.43
CA ALA A 222 5.20 -3.08 15.96
C ALA A 222 5.89 -3.11 14.58
N TYR A 223 5.57 -2.12 13.75
CA TYR A 223 6.14 -1.99 12.40
C TYR A 223 6.27 -0.53 11.95
N THR A 224 6.96 -0.33 10.83
CA THR A 224 7.10 0.95 10.14
C THR A 224 6.77 0.78 8.67
N ILE A 225 5.71 1.45 8.20
CA ILE A 225 5.51 1.71 6.77
C ILE A 225 6.37 2.92 6.40
N ARG A 226 7.28 2.77 5.43
CA ARG A 226 8.20 3.82 4.96
C ARG A 226 7.76 4.49 3.67
N GLY A 227 6.92 3.81 2.89
CA GLY A 227 6.41 4.37 1.66
C GLY A 227 5.25 3.59 1.07
N VAL A 228 4.58 4.28 0.16
CA VAL A 228 3.47 3.77 -0.63
C VAL A 228 3.78 3.93 -2.12
N TYR A 229 3.33 3.00 -2.95
CA TYR A 229 3.18 3.26 -4.38
C TYR A 229 1.71 3.14 -4.79
N SER A 230 1.30 3.97 -5.74
CA SER A 230 -0.06 4.07 -6.23
C SER A 230 -0.06 4.19 -7.75
N ASP A 231 -0.49 3.14 -8.45
CA ASP A 231 -0.75 3.16 -9.90
C ASP A 231 -2.24 3.36 -10.17
N SER A 232 -2.59 4.50 -10.79
CA SER A 232 -3.97 4.94 -11.02
C SER A 232 -4.87 4.85 -9.77
N GLY A 233 -4.34 5.25 -8.61
CA GLY A 233 -5.08 5.31 -7.35
C GLY A 233 -5.49 6.73 -6.95
N ALA A 234 -6.42 6.82 -6.00
CA ALA A 234 -6.93 8.07 -5.46
C ALA A 234 -7.19 7.98 -3.94
N VAL A 235 -7.24 9.16 -3.32
CA VAL A 235 -7.76 9.34 -1.95
C VAL A 235 -9.02 10.19 -1.98
N VAL A 236 -9.90 10.01 -0.99
CA VAL A 236 -11.13 10.81 -0.81
C VAL A 236 -10.91 12.10 0.00
N SER A 237 -9.69 12.30 0.51
CA SER A 237 -9.30 13.50 1.23
C SER A 237 -7.79 13.67 1.18
N LEU A 238 -7.34 14.84 0.73
CA LEU A 238 -5.93 15.21 0.79
C LEU A 238 -5.41 15.34 2.24
N GLY A 239 -6.31 15.50 3.21
CA GLY A 239 -6.00 15.47 4.64
C GLY A 239 -5.48 14.10 5.12
N MET A 240 -5.64 13.04 4.32
CA MET A 240 -5.02 11.75 4.59
C MET A 240 -3.49 11.81 4.49
N LEU A 241 -2.93 12.66 3.63
CA LEU A 241 -1.50 12.64 3.29
C LEU A 241 -0.64 13.41 4.29
N ASP A 242 -0.92 13.27 5.59
CA ASP A 242 -0.35 14.05 6.70
C ASP A 242 0.93 13.43 7.30
N LEU A 243 1.31 12.24 6.86
CA LEU A 243 2.55 11.57 7.25
C LEU A 243 3.67 11.78 6.22
N PRO A 244 4.94 11.94 6.66
CA PRO A 244 6.08 12.15 5.78
C PRO A 244 6.59 10.82 5.17
N LEU A 245 5.70 10.05 4.53
CA LEU A 245 6.05 8.82 3.84
C LEU A 245 6.58 9.13 2.43
N THR A 246 7.40 8.23 1.90
CA THR A 246 7.71 8.30 0.46
C THR A 246 6.53 7.77 -0.35
N ALA A 247 6.08 8.52 -1.34
CA ALA A 247 5.03 8.11 -2.25
C ALA A 247 5.54 8.02 -3.68
N VAL A 248 5.16 6.96 -4.39
CA VAL A 248 5.39 6.82 -5.82
C VAL A 248 4.04 6.83 -6.52
N PHE A 249 3.83 7.75 -7.46
CA PHE A 249 2.58 7.88 -8.19
C PHE A 249 2.80 7.55 -9.67
N LEU A 250 2.05 6.58 -10.16
CA LEU A 250 2.05 6.17 -11.56
C LEU A 250 0.72 6.65 -12.16
N VAL A 251 0.82 7.50 -13.18
CA VAL A 251 -0.28 8.36 -13.61
C VAL A 251 -0.46 8.35 -15.12
N GLY A 252 -1.70 8.16 -15.57
CA GLY A 252 -2.11 8.28 -16.97
C GLY A 252 -2.92 9.55 -17.18
N MET A 253 -2.50 10.41 -18.11
CA MET A 253 -3.19 11.70 -18.33
C MET A 253 -4.59 11.57 -18.94
N ASN A 254 -4.88 10.43 -19.57
CA ASN A 254 -6.18 10.09 -20.15
C ASN A 254 -6.97 9.08 -19.28
N ASP A 255 -6.59 8.89 -18.03
CA ASP A 255 -7.33 8.04 -17.10
C ASP A 255 -8.72 8.64 -16.83
N THR A 256 -9.77 7.91 -17.17
CA THR A 256 -11.17 8.31 -16.93
C THR A 256 -11.80 7.56 -15.76
N ALA A 257 -11.16 6.50 -15.26
CA ALA A 257 -11.65 5.72 -14.13
C ALA A 257 -11.14 6.31 -12.81
N GLN A 258 -9.86 6.66 -12.75
CA GLN A 258 -9.26 7.43 -11.66
C GLN A 258 -8.42 8.58 -12.23
N PRO A 259 -9.07 9.68 -12.67
CA PRO A 259 -8.39 10.84 -13.22
C PRO A 259 -7.22 11.33 -12.35
N PRO A 260 -6.16 11.85 -12.99
CA PRO A 260 -4.92 12.16 -12.30
C PRO A 260 -5.01 13.35 -11.32
N ASN A 261 -6.05 14.18 -11.45
CA ASN A 261 -6.28 15.37 -10.63
C ASN A 261 -7.48 15.16 -9.69
N GLU A 262 -8.11 16.25 -9.26
CA GLU A 262 -9.39 16.21 -8.54
C GLU A 262 -10.53 15.79 -9.50
N TYR A 263 -11.39 14.86 -9.06
CA TYR A 263 -12.56 14.44 -9.83
C TYR A 263 -13.70 13.93 -8.95
N HIS A 264 -14.87 13.76 -9.56
CA HIS A 264 -16.02 13.12 -8.95
C HIS A 264 -16.29 11.81 -9.67
N ASN A 265 -16.36 10.70 -8.93
CA ASN A 265 -16.49 9.34 -9.48
C ASN A 265 -17.93 8.99 -9.97
N GLY A 266 -18.74 10.02 -10.28
CA GLY A 266 -20.15 9.86 -10.66
C GLY A 266 -21.10 9.51 -9.49
N CYS A 267 -20.59 9.33 -8.27
CA CYS A 267 -21.38 8.98 -7.10
C CYS A 267 -21.55 10.17 -6.15
N THR A 268 -22.74 10.79 -6.08
CA THR A 268 -22.95 12.03 -5.29
C THR A 268 -22.81 11.86 -3.78
N LEU A 269 -22.79 10.61 -3.31
CA LEU A 269 -22.61 10.24 -1.91
C LEU A 269 -21.13 10.00 -1.57
N PHE A 270 -20.27 9.89 -2.59
CA PHE A 270 -18.85 9.72 -2.40
C PHE A 270 -18.17 11.09 -2.41
N PRO A 271 -17.18 11.33 -1.53
CA PRO A 271 -16.41 12.56 -1.58
C PRO A 271 -15.72 12.73 -2.92
N ILE A 272 -15.30 13.97 -3.19
CA ILE A 272 -14.37 14.26 -4.26
C ILE A 272 -13.11 13.40 -4.06
N GLU A 273 -12.64 12.79 -5.15
CA GLU A 273 -11.45 11.96 -5.18
C GLU A 273 -10.28 12.73 -5.77
N TYR A 274 -9.07 12.39 -5.31
CA TYR A 274 -7.83 13.05 -5.66
C TYR A 274 -6.83 12.03 -6.20
N GLY A 275 -6.56 12.08 -7.50
CA GLY A 275 -5.57 11.24 -8.17
C GLY A 275 -4.11 11.66 -7.91
N GLY A 276 -3.17 10.93 -8.50
CA GLY A 276 -1.73 11.07 -8.24
C GLY A 276 -1.14 12.49 -8.39
N LEU A 277 -1.58 13.28 -9.38
CA LEU A 277 -1.09 14.66 -9.55
C LEU A 277 -1.66 15.63 -8.51
N ALA A 278 -2.86 15.36 -8.00
CA ALA A 278 -3.40 16.11 -6.86
C ALA A 278 -2.73 15.68 -5.54
N MET A 279 -2.40 14.40 -5.38
CA MET A 279 -1.78 13.87 -4.16
C MET A 279 -0.30 14.24 -4.00
N ALA A 280 0.48 14.31 -5.08
CA ALA A 280 1.92 14.51 -5.01
C ALA A 280 2.33 15.83 -4.32
N PRO A 281 1.77 17.01 -4.67
CA PRO A 281 2.11 18.27 -4.00
C PRO A 281 1.78 18.27 -2.50
N HIS A 282 0.70 17.59 -2.11
CA HIS A 282 0.29 17.49 -0.71
C HIS A 282 1.23 16.60 0.10
N THR A 283 1.61 15.45 -0.46
CA THR A 283 2.59 14.56 0.17
C THR A 283 3.93 15.28 0.39
N TRP A 284 4.40 16.03 -0.61
CA TRP A 284 5.60 16.85 -0.50
C TRP A 284 5.49 17.93 0.58
N ALA A 285 4.36 18.65 0.62
CA ALA A 285 4.13 19.71 1.59
C ALA A 285 4.15 19.20 3.05
N ASN A 286 3.79 17.94 3.28
CA ASN A 286 3.84 17.28 4.59
C ASN A 286 5.17 16.56 4.87
N GLY A 287 6.20 16.80 4.05
CA GLY A 287 7.57 16.33 4.27
C GLY A 287 7.86 14.93 3.73
N GLY A 288 6.95 14.35 2.95
CA GLY A 288 7.18 13.12 2.21
C GLY A 288 7.99 13.34 0.93
N CYS A 289 8.70 12.31 0.47
CA CYS A 289 9.33 12.29 -0.85
C CYS A 289 8.33 11.77 -1.89
N THR A 290 8.32 12.31 -3.10
CA THR A 290 7.36 11.96 -4.16
C THR A 290 8.05 11.69 -5.48
N GLN A 291 7.89 10.49 -6.04
CA GLN A 291 8.26 10.23 -7.42
C GLN A 291 7.01 10.03 -8.27
N THR A 292 6.76 10.97 -9.17
CA THR A 292 5.59 10.92 -10.06
C THR A 292 6.04 10.50 -11.45
N PHE A 293 5.46 9.44 -11.99
CA PHE A 293 5.68 8.97 -13.35
C PHE A 293 4.41 9.21 -14.15
N VAL A 294 4.51 10.03 -15.19
CA VAL A 294 3.35 10.50 -15.97
C VAL A 294 3.46 9.98 -17.40
N ASP A 295 2.47 9.21 -17.85
CA ASP A 295 2.26 8.92 -19.27
C ASP A 295 1.29 9.96 -19.87
N PRO A 296 1.75 10.87 -20.76
CA PRO A 296 0.90 11.89 -21.37
C PRO A 296 -0.23 11.34 -22.24
N LYS A 297 -0.13 10.09 -22.67
CA LYS A 297 -1.13 9.41 -23.52
C LYS A 297 -1.81 8.24 -22.80
N GLY A 298 -1.30 7.85 -21.63
CA GLY A 298 -1.75 6.69 -20.88
C GLY A 298 -3.17 6.86 -20.33
N GLY A 299 -3.95 5.78 -20.40
CA GLY A 299 -5.25 5.67 -19.76
C GLY A 299 -5.14 5.13 -18.33
N HIS A 300 -6.16 4.39 -17.88
CA HIS A 300 -6.14 3.70 -16.59
C HIS A 300 -5.10 2.57 -16.56
N LEU A 301 -4.33 2.47 -15.47
CA LEU A 301 -3.20 1.54 -15.32
C LEU A 301 -2.22 1.63 -16.50
N PRO A 302 -1.66 2.83 -16.76
CA PRO A 302 -0.89 3.12 -17.98
C PRO A 302 0.45 2.36 -18.07
N PHE A 303 0.85 1.69 -16.98
CA PHE A 303 2.15 1.02 -16.85
C PHE A 303 2.04 -0.49 -16.58
N ALA A 304 0.86 -1.10 -16.71
CA ALA A 304 0.65 -2.53 -16.40
C ALA A 304 1.61 -3.50 -17.13
N ASP A 305 2.07 -3.16 -18.34
CA ASP A 305 3.03 -3.96 -19.12
C ASP A 305 4.48 -3.41 -19.05
N ARG A 306 4.77 -2.47 -18.14
CA ARG A 306 6.06 -1.78 -18.06
C ARG A 306 6.86 -2.17 -16.82
N ASP A 307 8.03 -1.58 -16.70
CA ASP A 307 8.95 -1.81 -15.60
C ASP A 307 8.58 -1.00 -14.34
N GLU A 308 7.30 -1.07 -13.94
CA GLU A 308 6.78 -0.37 -12.76
C GLU A 308 7.55 -0.75 -11.48
N ALA A 309 7.87 -2.05 -11.33
CA ALA A 309 8.61 -2.58 -10.19
C ALA A 309 9.99 -1.95 -10.06
N SER A 310 10.72 -1.70 -11.17
CA SER A 310 12.01 -1.00 -11.13
C SER A 310 11.91 0.42 -10.59
N TRP A 311 10.94 1.20 -11.05
CA TRP A 311 10.81 2.59 -10.62
C TRP A 311 10.47 2.68 -9.15
N VAL A 312 9.50 1.87 -8.71
CA VAL A 312 9.10 1.77 -7.31
C VAL A 312 10.26 1.31 -6.44
N ALA A 313 10.99 0.26 -6.85
CA ALA A 313 12.13 -0.27 -6.11
C ALA A 313 13.25 0.76 -5.92
N ARG A 314 13.56 1.59 -6.94
CA ARG A 314 14.55 2.68 -6.83
C ARG A 314 14.11 3.75 -5.82
N ALA A 315 12.84 4.16 -5.85
CA ALA A 315 12.31 5.13 -4.92
C ALA A 315 12.36 4.62 -3.46
N PHE A 316 11.99 3.37 -3.25
CA PHE A 316 12.01 2.73 -1.94
C PHE A 316 13.43 2.51 -1.43
N GLN A 317 14.36 2.10 -2.28
CA GLN A 317 15.78 2.04 -1.91
C GLN A 317 16.32 3.42 -1.49
N ALA A 318 16.04 4.48 -2.25
CA ALA A 318 16.43 5.84 -1.89
C ALA A 318 15.87 6.28 -0.53
N THR A 319 14.63 5.85 -0.22
CA THR A 319 14.00 6.06 1.10
C THR A 319 14.77 5.35 2.21
N LEU A 320 15.11 4.07 2.00
CA LEU A 320 15.90 3.28 2.95
C LEU A 320 17.29 3.89 3.18
N CYS A 321 17.86 4.53 2.17
CA CYS A 321 19.16 5.19 2.21
C CYS A 321 19.14 6.64 2.71
N GLY A 322 17.97 7.22 2.96
CA GLY A 322 17.84 8.62 3.36
C GLY A 322 18.27 9.61 2.27
N THR A 323 18.21 9.17 1.00
CA THR A 323 18.55 9.95 -0.19
C THR A 323 17.33 10.23 -1.06
N CYS A 324 16.12 9.97 -0.56
CA CYS A 324 14.89 10.25 -1.30
C CYS A 324 14.80 11.74 -1.65
N ALA A 325 14.31 12.01 -2.85
CA ALA A 325 14.08 13.33 -3.38
C ALA A 325 12.82 13.28 -4.24
N SER A 326 12.10 14.40 -4.32
CA SER A 326 10.95 14.47 -5.21
C SER A 326 11.35 14.78 -6.64
N SER A 327 10.62 14.16 -7.57
CA SER A 327 10.76 14.43 -9.00
C SER A 327 9.47 14.06 -9.72
N ASP A 328 9.11 14.86 -10.71
CA ASP A 328 8.12 14.49 -11.72
C ASP A 328 8.85 14.06 -12.99
N GLN A 329 8.50 12.90 -13.51
CA GLN A 329 9.11 12.29 -14.70
C GLN A 329 8.03 12.02 -15.73
N THR A 330 8.17 12.65 -16.90
CA THR A 330 7.36 12.30 -18.06
C THR A 330 7.91 11.02 -18.69
N VAL A 331 7.11 9.96 -18.71
CA VAL A 331 7.43 8.69 -19.34
C VAL A 331 6.69 8.60 -20.66
N THR A 332 7.36 8.98 -21.74
CA THR A 332 6.84 8.82 -23.10
C THR A 332 7.13 7.42 -23.63
N GLN A 333 6.16 6.83 -24.34
CA GLN A 333 6.37 5.64 -25.17
C GLN A 333 7.42 5.87 -26.26
#